data_AF-A0A972FBV3-F1
#
_entry.id   AF-A0A972FBV3-F1
#
_cell.length_a   1.000
_cell.length_b   1.000
_cell.length_c   1.000
_cell.angle_alpha   90.00
_cell.angle_beta   90.00
_cell.angle_gamma   90.00
#
_symmetry.space_group_name_H-M   'P 1'
#
loop_
_entity.id
_entity.type
_entity.pdbx_description
1 polymer ?
#
loop_
_entity_poly.entity_id
_entity_poly.type
_entity_poly.pdbx_seq_one_letter_code
_entity_poly.pdbx_strand_id
1 'polypeptide(L)'
;MSPELRLPEEQVAAWSDDAVLPVAVMIAAPADEHAADRLLWHVTGVVVGEQFASDERSGVCVRSGPAGKLFLWRGFRLRLHPAQAEDYALNLGGDRPEIFVISRFDPETGVEPLEVTVSLDQAQNLDSTELRSADEIVLSAPMPAEVGRWLEAFVTAHYQPRRKGKGRGKKRSKAIYDAEVGDWAGDGA
;
A
#
# COMPACT_ATOMS: atom_id res chain seq x y z
N MET A 1 -23.84 -25.39 -0.03
CA MET A 1 -24.38 -24.21 -0.72
C MET A 1 -24.26 -23.05 0.24
N SER A 2 -23.13 -22.33 0.20
CA SER A 2 -23.00 -21.09 0.96
C SER A 2 -23.78 -20.01 0.23
N PRO A 3 -24.57 -19.16 0.92
CA PRO A 3 -25.23 -18.05 0.27
C PRO A 3 -24.14 -17.04 -0.12
N GLU A 4 -24.07 -16.70 -1.40
CA GLU A 4 -23.40 -15.48 -1.84
C GLU A 4 -24.05 -14.32 -1.09
N LEU A 5 -23.33 -13.72 -0.14
CA LEU A 5 -23.67 -12.40 0.39
C LEU A 5 -23.47 -11.39 -0.74
N ARG A 6 -24.45 -11.32 -1.63
CA ARG A 6 -24.56 -10.26 -2.61
C ARG A 6 -24.99 -9.01 -1.83
N LEU A 7 -24.09 -8.04 -1.71
CA LEU A 7 -24.41 -6.74 -1.11
C LEU A 7 -25.60 -6.12 -1.88
N PRO A 8 -26.52 -5.41 -1.19
CA PRO A 8 -27.63 -4.74 -1.86
C PRO A 8 -27.11 -3.80 -2.95
N GLU A 9 -27.76 -3.80 -4.12
CA GLU A 9 -27.33 -3.04 -5.32
C GLU A 9 -27.16 -1.53 -5.08
N GLU A 10 -27.84 -0.97 -4.06
CA GLU A 10 -27.65 0.42 -3.61
C GLU A 10 -26.22 0.74 -3.14
N GLN A 11 -25.50 -0.22 -2.56
CA GLN A 11 -24.10 -0.02 -2.15
C GLN A 11 -23.12 -0.11 -3.33
N VAL A 12 -23.47 -0.83 -4.40
CA VAL A 12 -22.64 -0.93 -5.61
C VAL A 12 -22.77 0.34 -6.47
N ALA A 13 -23.95 0.99 -6.44
CA ALA A 13 -24.20 2.24 -7.14
C ALA A 13 -23.45 3.46 -6.57
N ALA A 14 -22.96 3.40 -5.32
CA ALA A 14 -22.23 4.50 -4.67
C ALA A 14 -20.78 4.69 -5.14
N TRP A 15 -20.24 3.74 -5.93
CA TRP A 15 -18.81 3.71 -6.31
C TRP A 15 -18.61 3.63 -7.83
N SER A 16 -19.46 4.33 -8.60
CA SER A 16 -19.28 4.42 -10.06
C SER A 16 -18.01 5.18 -10.47
N ASP A 17 -17.44 5.97 -9.55
CA ASP A 17 -16.24 6.78 -9.70
C ASP A 17 -15.17 6.43 -8.64
N ASP A 18 -13.96 6.96 -8.82
CA ASP A 18 -12.87 6.87 -7.84
C ASP A 18 -13.37 7.31 -6.45
N ALA A 19 -13.08 6.50 -5.44
CA ALA A 19 -13.44 6.83 -4.08
C ALA A 19 -12.43 7.80 -3.50
N VAL A 20 -12.90 8.86 -2.85
CA VAL A 20 -12.03 9.89 -2.28
C VAL A 20 -12.31 10.08 -0.81
N LEU A 21 -11.25 10.05 0.00
CA LEU A 21 -11.31 10.31 1.43
C LEU A 21 -10.33 11.43 1.80
N PRO A 22 -10.81 12.60 2.28
CA PRO A 22 -9.93 13.66 2.76
C PRO A 22 -9.18 13.25 4.02
N VAL A 23 -7.88 13.50 4.02
CA VAL A 23 -6.98 13.13 5.11
C VAL A 23 -5.97 14.23 5.42
N ALA A 24 -5.43 14.22 6.63
CA ALA A 24 -4.23 14.95 7.00
C ALA A 24 -3.17 13.99 7.57
N VAL A 25 -1.91 14.33 7.35
CA VAL A 25 -0.74 13.52 7.75
C VAL A 25 -0.02 14.19 8.91
N MET A 26 0.34 13.41 9.92
CA MET A 26 1.13 13.88 11.05
C MET A 26 2.56 13.37 10.96
N ILE A 27 3.52 14.27 10.80
CA ILE A 27 4.94 13.93 10.63
C ILE A 27 5.73 14.46 11.83
N ALA A 28 6.46 13.57 12.49
CA ALA A 28 7.42 13.93 13.53
C ALA A 28 8.79 14.18 12.91
N ALA A 29 9.37 15.32 13.26
CA ALA A 29 10.76 15.64 13.00
C ALA A 29 11.56 15.45 14.29
N PRO A 30 12.81 14.98 14.20
CA PRO A 30 13.71 14.92 15.36
C PRO A 30 14.08 16.34 15.83
N ALA A 31 14.93 16.42 16.85
CA ALA A 31 15.56 17.68 17.24
C ALA A 31 16.30 18.32 16.05
N ASP A 32 16.39 19.66 16.03
CA ASP A 32 16.92 20.41 14.88
C ASP A 32 18.36 20.01 14.50
N GLU A 33 19.17 19.64 15.48
CA GLU A 33 20.54 19.12 15.29
C GLU A 33 20.60 17.80 14.50
N HIS A 34 19.50 17.05 14.46
CA HIS A 34 19.35 15.76 13.80
C HIS A 34 18.41 15.80 12.58
N ALA A 35 17.86 16.96 12.24
CA ALA A 35 16.84 17.10 11.19
C ALA A 35 17.35 16.73 9.78
N ALA A 36 18.66 16.78 9.56
CA ALA A 36 19.30 16.38 8.30
C ALA A 36 19.38 14.84 8.11
N ASP A 37 19.09 14.04 9.13
CA ASP A 37 19.02 12.59 8.99
C ASP A 37 17.58 12.15 8.65
N ARG A 38 17.36 11.82 7.38
CA ARG A 38 16.06 11.36 6.87
C ARG A 38 15.49 10.15 7.63
N LEU A 39 16.34 9.31 8.23
CA LEU A 39 15.91 8.09 8.92
C LEU A 39 15.24 8.37 10.26
N LEU A 40 15.41 9.57 10.80
CA LEU A 40 14.83 10.00 12.08
C LEU A 40 13.46 10.67 11.91
N TRP A 41 13.04 10.93 10.68
CA TRP A 41 11.70 11.41 10.38
C TRP A 41 10.73 10.23 10.28
N HIS A 42 9.53 10.39 10.82
CA HIS A 42 8.51 9.35 10.72
C HIS A 42 7.09 9.91 10.71
N VAL A 43 6.20 9.21 10.02
CA VAL A 43 4.76 9.48 10.07
C VAL A 43 4.23 8.90 11.37
N THR A 44 3.60 9.74 12.18
CA THR A 44 3.00 9.34 13.47
C THR A 44 1.56 8.89 13.33
N GLY A 45 0.89 9.30 12.25
CA GLY A 45 -0.47 8.89 11.95
C GLY A 45 -1.08 9.68 10.81
N VAL A 46 -2.24 9.20 10.35
CA VAL A 46 -3.10 9.85 9.39
C VAL A 46 -4.46 10.05 10.04
N VAL A 47 -5.03 11.23 9.88
CA VAL A 47 -6.36 11.57 10.41
C VAL A 47 -7.33 11.83 9.27
N VAL A 48 -8.55 11.30 9.40
CA VAL A 48 -9.60 11.38 8.37
C VAL A 48 -10.56 12.51 8.70
N GLY A 49 -11.02 13.23 7.68
CA GLY A 49 -12.18 14.12 7.81
C GLY A 49 -12.20 15.28 6.83
N GLU A 50 -13.42 15.69 6.47
CA GLU A 50 -13.68 16.81 5.55
C GLU A 50 -13.05 18.12 6.00
N GLN A 51 -12.87 18.32 7.31
CA GLN A 51 -12.15 19.50 7.81
C GLN A 51 -10.72 19.58 7.28
N PHE A 52 -10.11 18.49 6.82
CA PHE A 52 -8.76 18.50 6.25
C PHE A 52 -8.74 18.66 4.72
N ALA A 53 -9.92 18.66 4.07
CA ALA A 53 -10.05 18.93 2.66
C ALA A 53 -9.59 20.37 2.36
N SER A 54 -8.71 20.49 1.37
CA SER A 54 -8.19 21.75 0.87
C SER A 54 -7.67 21.52 -0.54
N ASP A 55 -7.71 22.55 -1.38
CA ASP A 55 -7.08 22.51 -2.72
C ASP A 55 -5.58 22.81 -2.63
N GLU A 56 -5.14 23.46 -1.54
CA GLU A 56 -3.73 23.73 -1.25
C GLU A 56 -3.21 22.80 -0.15
N ARG A 57 -2.00 22.29 -0.36
CA ARG A 57 -1.26 21.56 0.67
C ARG A 57 -0.58 22.55 1.59
N SER A 58 -0.74 22.34 2.88
CA SER A 58 -0.11 23.17 3.90
C SER A 58 0.31 22.34 5.10
N GLY A 59 1.52 22.61 5.58
CA GLY A 59 2.07 22.06 6.81
C GLY A 59 2.07 23.11 7.92
N VAL A 60 1.55 22.76 9.09
CA VAL A 60 1.62 23.60 10.28
C VAL A 60 2.34 22.86 11.41
N CYS A 61 3.26 23.53 12.09
CA CYS A 61 3.89 22.98 13.30
C CYS A 61 2.88 23.05 14.45
N VAL A 62 2.41 21.90 14.92
CA VAL A 62 1.42 21.79 16.01
C VAL A 62 2.08 21.57 17.37
N ARG A 63 3.34 21.14 17.39
CA ARG A 63 4.16 21.00 18.60
C ARG A 63 5.62 21.24 18.27
N SER A 64 6.30 21.98 19.13
CA SER A 64 7.74 22.19 19.07
C SER A 64 8.34 22.04 20.48
N GLY A 65 9.45 21.33 20.60
CA GLY A 65 10.15 21.16 21.87
C GLY A 65 11.55 20.58 21.69
N PRO A 66 12.29 20.34 22.78
CA PRO A 66 13.67 19.85 22.73
C PRO A 66 13.83 18.49 22.05
N ALA A 67 12.79 17.65 22.12
CA ALA A 67 12.77 16.32 21.49
C ALA A 67 12.44 16.35 19.99
N GLY A 68 12.13 17.54 19.44
CA GLY A 68 11.75 17.70 18.03
C GLY A 68 10.39 18.36 17.84
N LYS A 69 9.87 18.23 16.62
CA LYS A 69 8.67 18.93 16.16
C LYS A 69 7.62 17.95 15.65
N LEU A 70 6.36 18.35 15.68
CA LEU A 70 5.25 17.62 15.07
C LEU A 70 4.54 18.56 14.10
N PHE A 71 4.42 18.11 12.86
CA PHE A 71 3.75 18.84 11.79
C PHE A 71 2.44 18.15 11.43
N LEU A 72 1.39 18.95 11.22
CA LEU A 72 0.14 18.51 10.63
C LEU A 72 0.05 19.04 9.19
N TRP A 73 -0.02 18.13 8.24
CA TRP A 73 -0.11 18.42 6.82
C TRP A 73 -1.52 18.15 6.29
N ARG A 74 -2.14 19.15 5.68
CA ARG A 74 -3.54 19.12 5.19
C ARG A 74 -3.59 19.20 3.65
N GLY A 75 -4.78 19.01 3.09
CA GLY A 75 -4.99 19.05 1.63
C GLY A 75 -4.69 17.73 0.92
N PHE A 76 -4.69 16.61 1.65
CA PHE A 76 -4.51 15.29 1.06
C PHE A 76 -5.85 14.60 0.82
N ARG A 77 -5.90 13.81 -0.25
CA ARG A 77 -7.05 13.01 -0.65
C ARG A 77 -6.54 11.62 -0.94
N LEU A 78 -6.90 10.65 -0.08
CA LEU A 78 -6.65 9.25 -0.34
C LEU A 78 -7.65 8.79 -1.40
N ARG A 79 -7.16 8.29 -2.54
CA ARG A 79 -7.98 7.86 -3.67
C ARG A 79 -7.89 6.36 -3.87
N LEU A 80 -9.03 5.72 -4.12
CA LEU A 80 -9.09 4.30 -4.46
C LEU A 80 -9.59 4.11 -5.87
N HIS A 81 -8.90 3.24 -6.61
CA HIS A 81 -9.22 2.89 -7.98
C HIS A 81 -9.65 1.42 -8.07
N PRO A 82 -10.77 1.08 -8.75
CA PRO A 82 -11.23 -0.31 -8.84
C PRO A 82 -10.20 -1.26 -9.46
N ALA A 83 -9.36 -0.74 -10.38
CA ALA A 83 -8.28 -1.50 -11.01
C ALA A 83 -7.20 -1.98 -10.01
N GLN A 84 -7.07 -1.33 -8.86
CA GLN A 84 -6.09 -1.65 -7.81
C GLN A 84 -6.72 -2.42 -6.63
N ALA A 85 -7.98 -2.86 -6.72
CA ALA A 85 -8.67 -3.54 -5.62
C ALA A 85 -7.95 -4.81 -5.12
N GLU A 86 -7.25 -5.53 -6.00
CA GLU A 86 -6.42 -6.70 -5.62
C GLU A 86 -5.23 -6.28 -4.74
N ASP A 87 -4.57 -5.17 -5.06
CA ASP A 87 -3.43 -4.64 -4.31
C ASP A 87 -3.86 -4.13 -2.92
N TYR A 88 -5.01 -3.47 -2.84
CA TYR A 88 -5.60 -3.05 -1.57
C TYR A 88 -5.98 -4.23 -0.67
N ALA A 89 -6.50 -5.32 -1.26
CA ALA A 89 -6.79 -6.55 -0.52
C ALA A 89 -5.53 -7.19 0.06
N LEU A 90 -4.39 -7.10 -0.63
CA LEU A 90 -3.09 -7.57 -0.12
C LEU A 90 -2.63 -6.73 1.07
N ASN A 91 -2.78 -5.41 1.03
CA ASN A 91 -2.45 -4.53 2.17
C ASN A 91 -3.30 -4.88 3.40
N LEU A 92 -4.62 -4.99 3.22
CA LEU A 92 -5.55 -5.40 4.29
C LEU A 92 -5.27 -6.80 4.83
N GLY A 93 -4.82 -7.72 3.98
CA GLY A 93 -4.51 -9.09 4.37
C GLY A 93 -3.16 -9.27 5.09
N GLY A 94 -2.32 -8.23 5.16
CA GLY A 94 -1.06 -8.26 5.90
C GLY A 94 -1.27 -8.26 7.42
N ASP A 95 -0.26 -8.71 8.18
CA ASP A 95 -0.31 -8.73 9.66
C ASP A 95 -0.54 -7.33 10.26
N ARG A 96 -0.10 -6.29 9.55
CA ARG A 96 -0.26 -4.88 9.92
C ARG A 96 -0.55 -4.07 8.65
N PRO A 97 -1.81 -3.77 8.34
CA PRO A 97 -2.16 -2.90 7.22
C PRO A 97 -1.57 -1.50 7.45
N GLU A 98 -0.98 -0.94 6.40
CA GLU A 98 -0.28 0.34 6.46
C GLU A 98 -0.90 1.37 5.53
N ILE A 99 -0.71 2.63 5.88
CA ILE A 99 -0.89 3.76 4.97
C ILE A 99 0.49 4.32 4.64
N PHE A 100 0.73 4.59 3.37
CA PHE A 100 2.01 5.06 2.86
C PHE A 100 1.92 6.55 2.53
N VAL A 101 2.99 7.27 2.84
CA VAL A 101 3.14 8.69 2.59
C VAL A 101 4.40 8.87 1.75
N ILE A 102 4.19 9.10 0.47
CA ILE A 102 5.25 9.46 -0.47
C ILE A 102 5.64 10.89 -0.14
N SER A 103 6.91 11.14 0.12
CA SER A 103 7.39 12.42 0.60
C SER A 103 8.68 12.82 -0.10
N ARG A 104 8.93 14.12 -0.19
CA ARG A 104 10.25 14.66 -0.49
C ARG A 104 10.99 14.91 0.81
N PHE A 105 12.27 14.59 0.82
CA PHE A 105 13.19 14.95 1.88
C PHE A 105 14.24 15.90 1.33
N ASP A 106 14.40 17.03 2.00
CA ASP A 106 15.47 17.99 1.74
C ASP A 106 16.17 18.30 3.08
N PRO A 107 17.51 18.27 3.16
CA PRO A 107 18.22 18.47 4.42
C PRO A 107 18.00 19.85 5.07
N GLU A 108 17.63 20.87 4.30
CA GLU A 108 17.43 22.23 4.80
C GLU A 108 15.97 22.48 5.23
N THR A 109 15.02 21.88 4.52
CA THR A 109 13.57 22.14 4.69
C THR A 109 12.81 20.98 5.35
N GLY A 110 13.41 19.79 5.43
CA GLY A 110 12.87 18.60 6.08
C GLY A 110 12.01 17.74 5.15
N VAL A 111 10.99 17.08 5.74
CA VAL A 111 10.08 16.21 5.00
C VAL A 111 8.80 16.94 4.57
N GLU A 112 8.54 16.94 3.27
CA GLU A 112 7.30 17.42 2.65
C GLU A 112 6.50 16.24 2.07
N PRO A 113 5.29 15.95 2.58
CA PRO A 113 4.44 14.91 2.01
C PRO A 113 3.89 15.31 0.64
N LEU A 114 4.04 14.40 -0.32
CA LEU A 114 3.62 14.56 -1.72
C LEU A 114 2.35 13.77 -2.04
N GLU A 115 2.15 12.60 -1.44
CA GLU A 115 0.98 11.77 -1.73
C GLU A 115 0.70 10.80 -0.58
N VAL A 116 -0.57 10.43 -0.42
CA VAL A 116 -1.01 9.43 0.55
C VAL A 116 -1.70 8.30 -0.21
N THR A 117 -1.25 7.08 0.01
CA THR A 117 -1.75 5.89 -0.68
C THR A 117 -1.85 4.69 0.25
N VAL A 118 -2.71 3.74 -0.12
CA VAL A 118 -2.79 2.41 0.51
C VAL A 118 -2.36 1.32 -0.48
N SER A 119 -1.81 1.70 -1.63
CA SER A 119 -1.32 0.78 -2.64
C SER A 119 0.07 0.26 -2.26
N LEU A 120 0.22 -1.06 -2.13
CA LEU A 120 1.52 -1.69 -1.88
C LEU A 120 2.43 -1.57 -3.10
N ASP A 121 1.89 -1.84 -4.29
CA ASP A 121 2.63 -1.72 -5.55
C ASP A 121 3.19 -0.31 -5.74
N GLN A 122 2.38 0.73 -5.51
CA GLN A 122 2.85 2.12 -5.60
C GLN A 122 3.96 2.42 -4.58
N ALA A 123 3.80 1.98 -3.33
CA ALA A 123 4.80 2.17 -2.29
C ALA A 123 6.12 1.43 -2.61
N GLN A 124 6.04 0.18 -3.09
CA GLN A 124 7.19 -0.65 -3.42
C GLN A 124 7.93 -0.18 -4.66
N ASN A 125 7.20 0.28 -5.69
CA ASN A 125 7.80 0.82 -6.90
C ASN A 125 8.62 2.08 -6.60
N LEU A 126 8.18 2.90 -5.64
CA LEU A 126 8.91 4.10 -5.21
C LEU A 126 10.07 3.79 -4.25
N ASP A 127 9.97 2.72 -3.46
CA ASP A 127 11.08 2.27 -2.60
C ASP A 127 12.18 1.53 -3.39
N SER A 128 11.84 1.02 -4.58
CA SER A 128 12.77 0.36 -5.48
C SER A 128 13.76 1.35 -6.10
N THR A 129 15.05 1.11 -5.86
CA THR A 129 16.23 1.95 -6.15
C THR A 129 16.40 2.48 -7.59
N GLU A 130 15.58 2.05 -8.55
CA GLU A 130 15.83 2.17 -9.99
C GLU A 130 15.18 3.42 -10.65
N LEU A 131 14.29 4.14 -9.96
CA LEU A 131 13.53 5.27 -10.54
C LEU A 131 13.65 6.60 -9.76
N ARG A 132 14.76 6.80 -9.03
CA ARG A 132 14.94 7.94 -8.14
C ARG A 132 15.12 9.30 -8.84
N SER A 133 14.35 10.29 -8.41
CA SER A 133 14.96 11.55 -7.96
C SER A 133 15.61 11.28 -6.59
N ALA A 134 16.77 11.88 -6.28
CA ALA A 134 17.55 11.53 -5.08
C ALA A 134 16.83 11.81 -3.74
N ASP A 135 15.73 12.56 -3.81
CA ASP A 135 15.12 13.25 -2.67
C ASP A 135 13.74 12.68 -2.30
N GLU A 136 13.23 11.67 -3.02
CA GLU A 136 11.95 11.03 -2.70
C GLU A 136 12.13 9.84 -1.74
N ILE A 137 11.26 9.78 -0.72
CA ILE A 137 11.22 8.73 0.29
C ILE A 137 9.78 8.25 0.51
N VAL A 138 9.62 7.00 0.90
CA VAL A 138 8.33 6.44 1.33
C VAL A 138 8.37 6.26 2.85
N LEU A 139 7.42 6.89 3.53
CA LEU A 139 7.18 6.68 4.96
C LEU A 139 5.89 5.89 5.14
N SER A 140 5.78 5.11 6.21
CA SER A 140 4.54 4.39 6.54
C SER A 140 4.04 4.74 7.94
N ALA A 141 2.75 4.50 8.16
CA ALA A 141 2.14 4.49 9.48
C ALA A 141 1.08 3.37 9.55
N PRO A 142 0.72 2.91 10.77
CA PRO A 142 -0.41 2.00 10.94
C PRO A 142 -1.67 2.58 10.33
N MET A 143 -2.40 1.77 9.57
CA MET A 143 -3.64 2.20 8.93
C MET A 143 -4.68 2.59 9.99
N PRO A 144 -5.25 3.82 9.95
CA PRO A 144 -6.34 4.21 10.83
C PRO A 144 -7.56 3.31 10.62
N ALA A 145 -8.30 2.99 11.69
CA ALA A 145 -9.45 2.09 11.61
C ALA A 145 -10.54 2.62 10.66
N GLU A 146 -10.70 3.94 10.56
CA GLU A 146 -11.59 4.62 9.62
C GLU A 146 -11.21 4.30 8.16
N VAL A 147 -9.91 4.39 7.85
CA VAL A 147 -9.38 4.05 6.52
C VAL A 147 -9.55 2.56 6.25
N GLY A 148 -9.24 1.70 7.23
CA GLY A 148 -9.39 0.25 7.10
C GLY A 148 -10.83 -0.16 6.77
N ARG A 149 -11.81 0.31 7.53
CA ARG A 149 -13.23 0.02 7.27
C ARG A 149 -13.69 0.50 5.89
N TRP A 150 -13.23 1.69 5.48
CA TRP A 150 -13.55 2.26 4.18
C TRP A 150 -12.92 1.46 3.04
N LEU A 151 -11.66 1.04 3.20
CA LEU A 151 -10.93 0.22 2.24
C LEU A 151 -11.51 -1.19 2.13
N GLU A 152 -11.89 -1.81 3.24
CA GLU A 152 -12.57 -3.12 3.28
C GLU A 152 -13.88 -3.09 2.49
N ALA A 153 -14.70 -2.06 2.68
CA ALA A 153 -15.95 -1.89 1.94
C ALA A 153 -15.69 -1.75 0.43
N PHE A 154 -14.69 -0.95 0.05
CA PHE A 154 -14.28 -0.80 -1.35
C PHE A 154 -13.80 -2.11 -1.97
N VAL A 155 -12.89 -2.80 -1.30
CA VAL A 155 -12.36 -4.09 -1.75
C VAL A 155 -13.48 -5.10 -1.90
N THR A 156 -14.40 -5.18 -0.93
CA THR A 156 -15.53 -6.11 -1.00
C THR A 156 -16.43 -5.85 -2.21
N ALA A 157 -16.61 -4.59 -2.61
CA ALA A 157 -17.42 -4.21 -3.77
C ALA A 157 -16.73 -4.45 -5.12
N HIS A 158 -15.41 -4.24 -5.20
CA HIS A 158 -14.69 -4.20 -6.49
C HIS A 158 -13.73 -5.38 -6.74
N TYR A 159 -13.31 -6.09 -5.69
CA TYR A 159 -12.39 -7.21 -5.84
C TYR A 159 -13.12 -8.44 -6.39
N GLN A 160 -12.77 -8.83 -7.61
CA GLN A 160 -13.15 -10.12 -8.17
C GLN A 160 -11.93 -11.03 -8.12
N PRO A 161 -11.91 -12.05 -7.23
CA PRO A 161 -10.81 -13.01 -7.20
C PRO A 161 -10.63 -13.59 -8.59
N ARG A 162 -9.43 -13.44 -9.17
CA ARG A 162 -9.09 -14.14 -10.41
C ARG A 162 -9.38 -15.61 -10.17
N ARG A 163 -10.42 -16.15 -10.82
CA ARG A 163 -10.70 -17.60 -10.80
C ARG A 163 -9.41 -18.24 -11.25
N LYS A 164 -8.66 -18.87 -10.34
CA LYS A 164 -7.47 -19.65 -10.67
C LYS A 164 -7.95 -20.65 -11.71
N GLY A 165 -7.71 -20.35 -12.98
CA GLY A 165 -8.08 -21.21 -14.08
C GLY A 165 -7.46 -22.54 -13.73
N LYS A 166 -8.28 -23.59 -13.61
CA LYS A 166 -7.83 -24.97 -13.44
C LYS A 166 -6.70 -25.13 -14.44
N GLY A 167 -5.46 -25.13 -13.95
CA GLY A 167 -4.31 -25.24 -14.82
C GLY A 167 -4.56 -26.51 -15.62
N ARG A 168 -4.65 -26.39 -16.95
CA ARG A 168 -4.54 -27.55 -17.81
C ARG A 168 -3.17 -28.12 -17.45
N GLY A 169 -3.17 -29.12 -16.58
CA GLY A 169 -1.96 -29.80 -16.16
C GLY A 169 -1.23 -30.15 -17.44
N LYS A 170 -0.05 -29.56 -17.66
CA LYS A 170 0.88 -30.04 -18.66
C LYS A 170 1.05 -31.52 -18.32
N LYS A 171 0.47 -32.41 -19.13
CA LYS A 171 0.80 -33.83 -19.08
C LYS A 171 2.30 -33.88 -19.30
N ARG A 172 3.07 -34.02 -18.22
CA ARG A 172 4.48 -34.39 -18.32
C ARG A 172 4.44 -35.76 -18.98
N SER A 173 4.91 -35.83 -20.22
CA SER A 173 5.03 -37.06 -20.96
C SER A 173 5.88 -38.03 -20.14
N LYS A 174 5.29 -39.18 -19.78
CA LYS A 174 5.94 -40.33 -19.15
C LYS A 174 6.86 -41.05 -20.16
N ALA A 175 7.72 -40.30 -20.84
CA ALA A 175 8.59 -40.79 -21.90
C ALA A 175 10.08 -40.52 -21.63
N ILE A 176 10.42 -40.02 -20.43
CA ILE A 176 11.80 -39.68 -20.05
C ILE A 176 12.35 -40.63 -18.96
N TYR A 177 11.52 -41.47 -18.33
CA TYR A 177 11.98 -42.39 -17.26
C TYR A 177 12.14 -43.86 -17.67
N ASP A 178 11.74 -44.26 -18.89
CA ASP A 178 11.92 -45.64 -19.38
C ASP A 178 13.21 -45.81 -20.22
N ALA A 179 14.09 -44.80 -20.27
CA ALA A 179 15.33 -44.85 -21.05
C ALA A 179 16.61 -45.12 -20.23
N GLU A 180 16.52 -45.26 -18.90
CA GLU A 180 17.72 -45.39 -18.05
C GLU A 180 17.74 -46.58 -17.08
N VAL A 181 16.83 -47.55 -17.19
CA VAL A 181 16.96 -48.79 -16.40
C VAL A 181 16.45 -50.00 -17.20
N GLY A 182 17.39 -50.86 -17.64
CA GLY A 182 17.02 -52.24 -17.97
C GLY A 182 17.72 -52.91 -19.16
N ASP A 183 18.95 -52.55 -19.53
CA ASP A 183 19.74 -53.38 -20.43
C ASP A 183 21.17 -53.52 -19.89
N TRP A 184 21.37 -54.41 -18.91
CA TRP A 184 22.64 -55.10 -18.57
C TRP A 184 22.37 -56.23 -17.55
N ALA A 185 21.76 -57.31 -18.02
CA ALA A 185 21.87 -58.66 -17.45
C ALA A 185 21.72 -59.65 -18.61
N GLY A 186 22.63 -60.56 -18.91
CA GLY A 186 23.97 -60.88 -18.43
C GLY A 186 24.55 -61.93 -19.36
N ASP A 187 25.86 -62.10 -19.39
CA ASP A 187 26.51 -63.27 -20.00
C ASP A 187 27.58 -63.77 -19.02
N GLY A 188 27.39 -65.00 -18.56
CA GLY A 188 28.20 -65.63 -17.53
C GLY A 188 27.80 -67.08 -17.34
N ALA A 189 28.04 -67.90 -18.36
CA ALA A 189 28.22 -69.35 -18.28
C ALA A 189 29.24 -69.76 -19.35
#